data_AF-A0A921BAA9-F1
#
_entry.id   AF-A0A921BAA9-F1
#
_cell.length_a   1.000
_cell.length_b   1.000
_cell.length_c   1.000
_cell.angle_alpha   90.00
_cell.angle_beta   90.00
_cell.angle_gamma   90.00
#
_symmetry.space_group_name_H-M   'P 1'
#
loop_
_entity.id
_entity.type
_entity.pdbx_description
1 polymer ?
#
loop_
_entity_poly.entity_id
_entity_poly.type
_entity_poly.pdbx_seq_one_letter_code
_entity_poly.pdbx_strand_id
1 'polypeptide(L)' 'MEDFDVQVKNLILANAAVNVTGAESREFLQKLVKINMSNEAFPYMHCRQASIAGVPVFFLPHWFHWRTGL' A
#
# COMPACT_ATOMS: atom_id res chain seq x y z
N MET A 1 -25.14 8.08 -25.10
CA MET A 1 -23.76 8.09 -24.57
C MET A 1 -23.76 9.16 -23.51
N GLU A 2 -23.60 8.81 -22.24
CA GLU A 2 -23.48 9.80 -21.16
C GLU A 2 -22.14 10.52 -21.28
N ASP A 3 -22.16 11.84 -21.12
CA ASP A 3 -20.95 12.66 -21.11
C ASP A 3 -20.42 12.73 -19.67
N PHE A 4 -19.25 12.15 -19.44
CA PHE A 4 -18.63 12.11 -18.12
C PHE A 4 -17.45 13.07 -18.09
N ASP A 5 -17.53 14.08 -17.23
CA ASP A 5 -16.41 15.00 -16.95
C ASP A 5 -15.36 14.29 -16.08
N VAL A 6 -14.48 13.53 -16.73
CA VAL A 6 -13.41 12.75 -16.08
C VAL A 6 -12.06 13.01 -16.74
N GLN A 7 -11.00 12.99 -15.91
CA GLN A 7 -9.62 13.09 -16.38
C GLN A 7 -8.86 11.79 -16.15
N VAL A 8 -8.18 11.30 -17.19
CA VAL A 8 -7.28 10.15 -17.10
C VAL A 8 -5.85 10.63 -17.31
N LYS A 9 -4.95 10.31 -16.38
CA LYS A 9 -3.53 10.70 -16.43
C LYS A 9 -2.66 9.46 -16.32
N ASN A 10 -1.65 9.35 -17.19
CA ASN A 10 -0.62 8.34 -17.06
C ASN A 10 0.44 8.82 -16.05
N LEU A 11 0.55 8.12 -14.92
CA LEU A 11 1.48 8.44 -13.83
C LEU A 11 2.58 7.39 -13.64
N ILE A 12 2.73 6.44 -14.59
CA ILE A 12 3.66 5.32 -14.45
C ILE A 12 5.11 5.78 -14.24
N LEU A 13 5.55 6.82 -14.95
CA LEU A 13 6.92 7.35 -14.80
C LEU A 13 7.09 8.32 -13.63
N ALA A 14 5.98 8.85 -13.10
CA ALA A 14 6.00 9.76 -11.96
C ALA A 14 6.05 9.00 -10.63
N ASN A 15 5.56 7.76 -10.60
CA ASN A 15 5.40 6.97 -9.40
C ASN A 15 6.24 5.68 -9.49
N ALA A 16 6.80 5.27 -8.36
CA ALA A 16 7.38 3.94 -8.20
C ALA A 16 6.54 3.12 -7.21
N ALA A 17 6.48 1.81 -7.41
CA ALA A 17 5.82 0.88 -6.49
C ALA A 17 6.80 -0.24 -6.11
N VAL A 18 6.86 -0.55 -4.82
CA VAL A 18 7.70 -1.63 -4.28
C VAL A 18 6.80 -2.63 -3.58
N ASN A 19 6.87 -3.89 -4.02
CA ASN A 19 6.16 -4.97 -3.36
C ASN A 19 6.99 -5.51 -2.19
N VAL A 20 6.41 -5.52 -0.99
CA VAL A 20 6.99 -6.14 0.20
C VAL A 20 6.09 -7.28 0.62
N THR A 21 6.63 -8.50 0.60
CA THR A 21 5.84 -9.74 0.73
C THR A 21 6.47 -10.69 1.74
N GLY A 22 5.67 -11.57 2.33
CA GLY A 22 6.08 -12.53 3.36
C GLY A 22 5.29 -12.41 4.66
N ALA A 23 5.34 -13.46 5.48
CA ALA A 23 4.58 -13.54 6.74
C ALA A 23 4.92 -12.40 7.72
N GLU A 24 6.18 -11.97 7.73
CA GLU A 24 6.69 -10.91 8.62
C GLU A 24 6.65 -9.51 7.99
N SER A 25 6.12 -9.36 6.77
CA SER A 25 6.10 -8.08 6.03
C SER A 25 5.54 -6.92 6.84
N ARG A 26 4.47 -7.16 7.61
CA ARG A 26 3.88 -6.14 8.48
C ARG A 26 4.77 -5.78 9.66
N GLU A 27 5.40 -6.76 10.30
CA GLU A 27 6.33 -6.51 11.41
C GLU A 27 7.55 -5.70 10.92
N PHE A 28 8.07 -6.07 9.75
CA PHE A 28 9.15 -5.33 9.10
C PHE A 28 8.75 -3.88 8.79
N LEU A 29 7.61 -3.68 8.12
CA LEU A 29 7.13 -2.34 7.74
C LEU A 29 6.76 -1.49 8.94
N GLN A 30 6.24 -2.09 10.02
CA GLN A 30 5.89 -1.39 11.25
C GLN A 30 7.08 -0.64 11.86
N LYS A 31 8.31 -1.15 11.69
CA LYS A 31 9.54 -0.52 12.17
C LYS A 31 9.88 0.78 11.43
N LEU A 32 9.32 0.98 10.23
CA LEU A 32 9.63 2.10 9.34
C LEU A 32 8.57 3.22 9.36
N VAL A 33 7.43 2.98 10.00
CA VAL A 33 6.24 3.84 9.93
C VAL A 33 5.63 4.07 11.31
N LYS A 34 4.97 5.21 11.47
CA LYS A 34 4.24 5.55 12.71
C LYS A 34 2.79 5.04 12.72
N ILE A 35 2.25 4.70 11.55
CA ILE A 35 0.88 4.19 11.44
C ILE A 35 0.81 2.74 11.94
N ASN A 36 -0.35 2.32 12.45
CA ASN A 36 -0.57 0.94 12.87
C ASN A 36 -0.78 0.04 11.64
N MET A 37 0.08 -0.96 11.48
CA MET A 37 0.07 -1.94 10.38
C MET A 37 -0.70 -3.22 10.70
N SER A 38 -1.36 -3.33 11.87
CA SER A 38 -2.18 -4.50 12.22
C SER A 38 -3.32 -4.73 11.22
N ASN A 39 -3.83 -5.97 11.15
CA ASN A 39 -4.98 -6.30 10.29
C ASN A 39 -6.24 -5.49 10.62
N GLU A 40 -6.45 -5.17 11.89
CA GLU A 40 -7.61 -4.40 12.36
C GLU A 40 -7.52 -2.93 11.93
N ALA A 41 -6.33 -2.32 12.04
CA ALA A 41 -6.10 -0.93 11.68
C ALA A 41 -5.93 -0.72 10.16
N PHE A 42 -5.39 -1.74 9.48
CA PHE A 42 -5.14 -1.72 8.05
C PHE A 42 -5.62 -3.00 7.35
N PRO A 43 -6.94 -3.09 7.13
CA PRO A 43 -7.55 -4.25 6.51
C PRO A 43 -7.23 -4.36 5.02
N TYR A 44 -7.52 -5.53 4.47
CA TYR A 44 -7.29 -5.84 3.07
C TYR A 44 -7.96 -4.85 2.09
N MET A 45 -7.27 -4.46 1.01
CA MET A 45 -7.71 -3.51 -0.02
C MET A 45 -7.96 -2.07 0.45
N HIS A 46 -7.61 -1.70 1.68
CA HIS A 46 -7.64 -0.31 2.10
C HIS A 46 -6.36 0.42 1.66
N CYS A 47 -6.46 1.65 1.16
CA CYS A 47 -5.30 2.50 0.95
C CYS A 47 -5.04 3.35 2.20
N ARG A 48 -3.77 3.48 2.60
CA ARG A 48 -3.34 4.40 3.66
C ARG A 48 -2.10 5.17 3.23
N GLN A 49 -2.11 6.47 3.49
CA GLN A 49 -0.94 7.30 3.34
C GLN A 49 -0.13 7.28 4.64
N ALA A 50 1.19 7.24 4.51
CA ALA A 50 2.11 7.32 5.62
C ALA A 50 3.42 7.99 5.18
N SER A 51 4.41 7.99 6.06
CA SER A 51 5.76 8.42 5.74
C SER A 51 6.77 7.37 6.18
N ILE A 52 7.73 7.06 5.30
CA ILE A 52 8.93 6.28 5.59
C ILE A 52 10.11 7.24 5.45
N ALA A 53 10.90 7.40 6.51
CA ALA A 53 12.07 8.28 6.53
C ALA A 53 11.81 9.70 5.99
N GLY A 54 10.62 10.25 6.23
CA GLY A 54 10.20 11.57 5.75
C GLY A 54 9.61 11.60 4.33
N VAL A 55 9.68 10.49 3.59
CA VAL A 55 9.11 10.38 2.24
C VAL A 55 7.64 9.94 2.33
N PRO A 56 6.68 10.65 1.72
CA PRO A 56 5.29 10.25 1.70
C PRO A 56 5.10 9.01 0.81
N VAL A 57 4.40 8.01 1.33
CA VAL A 57 4.11 6.76 0.61
C VAL A 57 2.64 6.38 0.76
N PHE A 58 2.13 5.66 -0.23
CA PHE A 58 0.85 4.98 -0.13
C PHE A 58 1.07 3.48 0.05
N PHE A 59 0.45 2.93 1.08
CA PHE A 59 0.37 1.49 1.26
C PHE A 59 -0.91 0.97 0.65
N LEU A 60 -0.76 -0.12 -0.10
CA LEU A 60 -1.88 -0.92 -0.61
C LEU A 60 -1.63 -2.39 -0.20
N PRO A 61 -2.41 -2.93 0.75
CA PRO A 61 -2.28 -4.30 1.19
C PRO A 61 -2.93 -5.19 0.13
N HIS A 62 -2.09 -5.94 -0.56
CA HIS A 62 -2.48 -6.86 -1.61
C HIS A 62 -2.40 -8.31 -1.12
N TRP A 63 -3.41 -9.12 -1.44
CA TRP A 63 -3.60 -10.46 -0.89
C TRP A 63 -2.61 -11.50 -1.42
N PHE A 64 -1.98 -11.24 -2.58
CA PHE A 64 -1.26 -12.24 -3.36
C PHE A 64 -0.10 -12.94 -2.63
N HIS A 65 0.42 -12.37 -1.53
CA HIS A 65 1.49 -12.98 -0.74
C HIS A 65 1.21 -13.08 0.77
N TRP A 66 -0.02 -12.77 1.21
CA TRP A 66 -0.39 -12.83 2.63
C TRP A 66 -0.80 -14.25 3.08
N ARG A 67 -0.93 -15.21 2.15
CA ARG A 67 -1.42 -16.58 2.44
C ARG A 67 -0.42 -17.73 2.31
N THR A 68 0.80 -17.51 1.83
CA THR A 68 1.82 -18.58 1.84
C THR A 68 2.59 -18.56 3.16
N GLY A 69 1.87 -18.88 4.22
CA GLY A 69 2.42 -19.60 5.37
C GLY A 69 2.17 -21.10 5.16
N LEU A 70 2.75 -21.65 4.08
CA LEU A 70 2.99 -23.07 3.88
C LEU A 70 4.51 -23.27 3.87
#